data_AF-A0A0C1HI99-F1
#
_entry.id   AF-A0A0C1HI99-F1
#
_cell.length_a   1.000
_cell.length_b   1.000
_cell.length_c   1.000
_cell.angle_alpha   90.00
_cell.angle_beta   90.00
_cell.angle_gamma   90.00
#
_symmetry.space_group_name_H-M   'P 1'
#
loop_
_entity.id
_entity.type
_entity.pdbx_description
1 polymer ?
#
loop_
_entity_poly.entity_id
_entity_poly.type
_entity_poly.pdbx_seq_one_letter_code
_entity_poly.pdbx_strand_id
1 'polypeptide(L)'
;MSKKMRRASDLSHEAKWGKLTPEEIAYVEQKLQDKEADEDEDLDTWIFIVGRLGLTRHRPLLEKFLYYQTEPWVCMQALKALCTYWEYTKDYLKELKMFIRGVEWDPHDDIRLWALSIAGDFLKENDDPELLQLVLDVFENLEKLNSFHEHSTYAREFIRSCAFNALAIASGKKYQDLTDTDDIENCLLNGQMELLDLSVLKKARQRLQQKF
;
A
#
# COMPACT_ATOMS: atom_id res chain seq x y z
N MET A 1 8.67 -7.50 40.89
CA MET A 1 8.67 -6.15 40.29
C MET A 1 8.19 -6.29 38.86
N SER A 2 7.05 -5.70 38.51
CA SER A 2 6.60 -5.69 37.11
C SER A 2 7.60 -4.86 36.30
N LYS A 3 8.21 -5.46 35.28
CA LYS A 3 9.10 -4.75 34.36
C LYS A 3 8.25 -3.70 33.65
N LYS A 4 8.66 -2.43 33.71
CA LYS A 4 7.93 -1.36 33.01
C LYS A 4 7.87 -1.71 31.52
N MET A 5 6.65 -1.78 30.98
CA MET A 5 6.45 -2.05 29.56
C MET A 5 7.07 -0.94 28.72
N ARG A 6 7.69 -1.31 27.60
CA ARG A 6 8.31 -0.35 26.67
C ARG A 6 7.24 0.42 25.89
N ARG A 7 7.63 1.54 25.28
CA ARG A 7 6.73 2.38 24.47
C ARG A 7 6.42 1.69 23.14
N ALA A 8 5.33 2.11 22.48
CA ALA A 8 4.94 1.61 21.16
C ALA A 8 6.08 1.70 20.14
N SER A 9 6.78 2.83 20.10
CA SER A 9 7.92 3.06 19.22
C SER A 9 9.11 2.12 19.46
N ASP A 10 9.42 1.78 20.72
CA ASP A 10 10.47 0.83 21.05
C ASP A 10 10.08 -0.59 20.62
N LEU A 11 8.82 -0.96 20.84
CA LEU A 11 8.28 -2.26 20.46
C LEU A 11 8.20 -2.39 18.93
N SER A 12 7.83 -1.34 18.20
CA SER A 12 7.79 -1.36 16.75
C SER A 12 9.17 -1.48 16.13
N HIS A 13 10.19 -0.86 16.73
CA HIS A 13 11.58 -1.05 16.32
C HIS A 13 12.01 -2.52 16.44
N GLU A 14 11.78 -3.15 17.59
CA GLU A 14 12.16 -4.55 17.81
C GLU A 14 11.31 -5.55 17.01
N ALA A 15 10.05 -5.22 16.71
CA ALA A 15 9.15 -6.07 15.92
C ALA A 15 9.67 -6.26 14.50
N LYS A 16 10.37 -5.28 13.94
CA LYS A 16 11.06 -5.42 12.63
C LYS A 16 12.03 -6.59 12.60
N TRP A 17 12.60 -6.94 13.76
CA TRP A 17 13.61 -7.97 13.93
C TRP A 17 13.10 -9.24 14.64
N GLY A 18 11.81 -9.32 14.95
CA GLY A 18 11.22 -10.47 15.66
C GLY A 18 11.74 -10.64 17.10
N LYS A 19 12.14 -9.55 17.76
CA LYS A 19 12.80 -9.58 19.08
C LYS A 19 11.87 -9.31 20.27
N LEU A 20 10.56 -9.33 20.06
CA LEU A 20 9.60 -9.11 21.14
C LEU A 20 9.49 -10.34 22.03
N THR A 21 9.43 -10.12 23.32
CA THR A 21 9.16 -11.17 24.30
C THR A 21 7.69 -11.59 24.26
N PRO A 22 7.34 -12.81 24.70
CA PRO A 22 5.94 -13.24 24.78
C PRO A 22 5.04 -12.28 25.57
N GLU A 23 5.55 -11.67 26.63
CA GLU A 23 4.83 -10.69 27.45
C GLU A 23 4.55 -9.40 26.67
N GLU A 24 5.49 -8.95 25.84
CA GLU A 24 5.32 -7.78 24.97
C GLU A 24 4.35 -8.06 23.83
N ILE A 25 4.39 -9.27 23.27
CA ILE A 25 3.42 -9.70 22.26
C ILE A 25 2.02 -9.68 22.86
N ALA A 26 1.82 -10.31 24.03
CA ALA A 26 0.53 -10.32 24.71
C ALA A 26 0.03 -8.89 25.04
N TYR A 27 0.94 -8.00 25.42
CA TYR A 27 0.62 -6.59 25.65
C TYR A 27 0.14 -5.88 24.38
N VAL A 28 0.81 -6.07 23.24
CA VAL A 28 0.38 -5.49 21.95
C VAL A 28 -0.97 -6.06 21.53
N GLU A 29 -1.18 -7.37 21.68
CA GLU A 29 -2.47 -8.00 21.37
C GLU A 29 -3.60 -7.46 22.25
N GLN A 30 -3.32 -7.24 23.53
CA GLN A 30 -4.28 -6.63 24.45
C GLN A 30 -4.62 -5.20 24.02
N LYS A 31 -3.63 -4.39 23.62
CA LYS A 31 -3.83 -3.02 23.15
C LYS A 31 -4.71 -2.95 21.91
N LEU A 32 -4.51 -3.85 20.96
CA LEU A 32 -5.32 -3.89 19.74
C LEU A 32 -6.76 -4.35 19.96
N GLN A 33 -7.02 -5.10 21.05
CA GLN A 33 -8.34 -5.62 21.39
C GLN A 33 -9.12 -4.71 22.36
N ASP A 34 -8.48 -3.66 22.88
CA ASP A 34 -9.11 -2.77 23.83
C ASP A 34 -10.32 -2.06 23.19
N LYS A 35 -11.34 -1.77 23.99
CA LYS A 35 -12.55 -1.10 23.50
C LYS A 35 -12.28 0.33 23.07
N GLU A 36 -11.23 0.93 23.62
CA GLU A 36 -10.73 2.27 23.34
C GLU A 36 -9.59 2.24 22.32
N ALA A 37 -9.33 1.10 21.65
CA ALA A 37 -8.26 1.00 20.65
C ALA A 37 -8.43 2.03 19.51
N ASP A 38 -9.68 2.35 19.16
CA ASP A 38 -10.01 3.36 18.15
C ASP A 38 -9.66 4.80 18.59
N GLU A 39 -9.39 5.03 19.88
CA GLU A 39 -8.96 6.32 20.44
C GLU A 39 -7.46 6.33 20.79
N ASP A 40 -6.75 5.21 20.58
CA ASP A 40 -5.33 5.07 20.89
C ASP A 40 -4.49 5.74 19.78
N GLU A 41 -3.72 6.77 20.14
CA GLU A 41 -2.80 7.46 19.23
C GLU A 41 -1.73 6.52 18.63
N ASP A 42 -1.44 5.39 19.28
CA ASP A 42 -0.48 4.37 18.82
C ASP A 42 -1.15 3.22 18.03
N LEU A 43 -2.43 3.32 17.66
CA LEU A 43 -3.18 2.23 17.00
C LEU A 43 -2.49 1.71 15.73
N ASP A 44 -2.03 2.61 14.86
CA ASP A 44 -1.33 2.28 13.63
C ASP A 44 -0.04 1.46 13.92
N THR A 45 0.63 1.81 15.02
CA THR A 45 1.87 1.18 15.49
C THR A 45 1.58 -0.21 16.04
N TRP A 46 0.46 -0.42 16.74
CA TRP A 46 0.02 -1.75 17.18
C TRP A 46 -0.31 -2.67 16.00
N ILE A 47 -1.03 -2.17 15.00
CA ILE A 47 -1.32 -2.89 13.76
C ILE A 47 -0.02 -3.25 13.04
N PHE A 48 0.91 -2.31 12.93
CA PHE A 48 2.23 -2.55 12.34
C PHE A 48 2.97 -3.69 13.05
N ILE A 49 3.02 -3.69 14.39
CA ILE A 49 3.71 -4.74 15.15
C ILE A 49 3.06 -6.10 14.90
N VAL A 50 1.72 -6.18 14.98
CA VAL A 50 0.96 -7.42 14.73
C VAL A 50 1.22 -7.95 13.32
N GLY A 51 1.21 -7.07 12.33
CA GLY A 51 1.56 -7.38 10.94
C GLY A 51 2.98 -7.94 10.81
N ARG A 52 3.97 -7.23 11.33
CA ARG A 52 5.40 -7.61 11.24
C ARG A 52 5.72 -8.93 11.92
N LEU A 53 5.04 -9.25 13.01
CA LEU A 53 5.23 -10.50 13.75
C LEU A 53 4.51 -11.70 13.12
N GLY A 54 3.72 -11.51 12.06
CA GLY A 54 3.02 -12.62 11.42
C GLY A 54 1.89 -13.20 12.27
N LEU A 55 1.26 -12.40 13.14
CA LEU A 55 0.22 -12.87 14.06
C LEU A 55 -1.15 -12.99 13.34
N THR A 56 -1.21 -13.85 12.33
CA THR A 56 -2.32 -14.01 11.38
C THR A 56 -3.66 -14.37 12.02
N ARG A 57 -3.65 -14.88 13.27
CA ARG A 57 -4.87 -15.09 14.08
C ARG A 57 -5.72 -13.83 14.26
N HIS A 58 -5.11 -12.65 14.12
CA HIS A 58 -5.80 -11.35 14.22
C HIS A 58 -6.34 -10.85 12.89
N ARG A 59 -6.32 -11.64 11.82
CA ARG A 59 -6.88 -11.24 10.52
C ARG A 59 -8.28 -10.61 10.62
N PRO A 60 -9.27 -11.20 11.31
CA PRO A 60 -10.60 -10.58 11.41
C PRO A 60 -10.62 -9.22 12.12
N LEU A 61 -9.61 -8.94 12.97
CA LEU A 61 -9.47 -7.65 13.64
C LEU A 61 -8.88 -6.62 12.68
N LEU A 62 -7.82 -6.98 11.94
CA LEU A 62 -7.20 -6.09 10.96
C LEU A 62 -8.13 -5.76 9.78
N GLU A 63 -8.98 -6.71 9.38
CA GLU A 63 -9.99 -6.48 8.34
C GLU A 63 -10.97 -5.35 8.68
N LYS A 64 -11.26 -5.13 9.97
CA LYS A 64 -12.13 -4.01 10.39
C LYS A 64 -11.47 -2.66 10.12
N PHE A 65 -10.15 -2.58 10.26
CA PHE A 65 -9.41 -1.35 10.08
C PHE A 65 -9.24 -0.94 8.61
N LEU A 66 -9.54 -1.82 7.64
CA LEU A 66 -9.57 -1.47 6.22
C LEU A 66 -10.64 -0.40 5.86
N TYR A 67 -11.62 -0.19 6.73
CA TYR A 67 -12.66 0.82 6.53
C TYR A 67 -12.62 1.91 7.60
N TYR A 68 -11.48 2.05 8.29
CA TYR A 68 -11.29 3.05 9.34
C TYR A 68 -11.01 4.41 8.71
N GLN A 69 -12.06 5.24 8.59
CA GLN A 69 -12.01 6.51 7.86
C GLN A 69 -11.46 7.68 8.68
N THR A 70 -11.47 7.57 10.01
CA THR A 70 -11.04 8.66 10.91
C THR A 70 -9.55 8.96 10.75
N GLU A 71 -8.74 7.91 10.61
CA GLU A 71 -7.28 8.02 10.46
C GLU A 71 -6.82 7.12 9.30
N PRO A 72 -6.58 7.68 8.10
CA PRO A 72 -6.20 6.92 6.89
C PRO A 72 -4.97 6.03 7.10
N TRP A 73 -4.03 6.48 7.95
CA TRP A 73 -2.83 5.74 8.32
C TRP A 73 -3.14 4.38 8.97
N VAL A 74 -4.23 4.27 9.74
CA VAL A 74 -4.67 3.01 10.36
C VAL A 74 -5.09 2.00 9.28
N CYS A 75 -5.90 2.45 8.30
CA CYS A 75 -6.28 1.63 7.15
C CYS A 75 -5.06 1.21 6.32
N MET A 76 -4.16 2.15 6.04
CA MET A 76 -2.92 1.90 5.32
C MET A 76 -2.09 0.80 6.00
N GLN A 77 -1.92 0.84 7.33
CA GLN A 77 -1.16 -0.18 8.05
C GLN A 77 -1.87 -1.53 8.06
N ALA A 78 -3.19 -1.55 8.17
CA ALA A 78 -3.96 -2.79 8.08
C ALA A 78 -3.82 -3.43 6.69
N LEU A 79 -3.94 -2.64 5.62
CA LEU A 79 -3.75 -3.08 4.24
C LEU A 79 -2.34 -3.65 4.04
N LYS A 80 -1.31 -2.96 4.53
CA LYS A 80 0.09 -3.42 4.44
C LYS A 80 0.33 -4.72 5.21
N ALA A 81 -0.22 -4.85 6.40
CA ALA A 81 -0.10 -6.07 7.19
C ALA A 81 -0.74 -7.26 6.45
N LEU A 82 -1.97 -7.09 5.96
CA LEU A 82 -2.72 -8.14 5.28
C LEU A 82 -2.09 -8.53 3.93
N CYS A 83 -1.76 -7.55 3.09
CA CYS A 83 -1.34 -7.80 1.71
C CYS A 83 0.17 -7.99 1.57
N THR A 84 0.98 -7.19 2.27
CA THR A 84 2.45 -7.24 2.12
C THR A 84 3.09 -8.21 3.09
N TYR A 85 2.75 -8.15 4.38
CA TYR A 85 3.43 -8.98 5.38
C TYR A 85 2.87 -10.40 5.47
N TRP A 86 1.56 -10.56 5.26
CA TRP A 86 0.88 -11.86 5.34
C TRP A 86 0.48 -12.43 3.97
N GLU A 87 0.80 -11.72 2.88
CA GLU A 87 0.63 -12.18 1.49
C GLU A 87 -0.82 -12.54 1.11
N TYR A 88 -1.82 -11.96 1.78
CA TYR A 88 -3.25 -12.20 1.50
C TYR A 88 -3.83 -11.32 0.39
N THR A 89 -3.01 -10.69 -0.46
CA THR A 89 -3.48 -9.72 -1.48
C THR A 89 -4.62 -10.25 -2.35
N LYS A 90 -4.61 -11.54 -2.69
CA LYS A 90 -5.67 -12.18 -3.50
C LYS A 90 -7.06 -12.10 -2.85
N ASP A 91 -7.13 -12.16 -1.54
CA ASP A 91 -8.39 -12.11 -0.79
C ASP A 91 -8.96 -10.68 -0.71
N TYR A 92 -8.12 -9.66 -0.95
CA TYR A 92 -8.43 -8.24 -0.80
C TYR A 92 -8.37 -7.47 -2.13
N LEU A 93 -8.47 -8.15 -3.28
CA LEU A 93 -8.43 -7.50 -4.59
C LEU A 93 -9.52 -6.45 -4.78
N LYS A 94 -10.69 -6.66 -4.16
CA LYS A 94 -11.80 -5.71 -4.20
C LYS A 94 -11.40 -4.40 -3.50
N GLU A 95 -10.90 -4.49 -2.28
CA GLU A 95 -10.44 -3.37 -1.47
C GLU A 95 -9.25 -2.69 -2.13
N LEU A 96 -8.29 -3.47 -2.65
CA LEU A 96 -7.13 -2.96 -3.38
C LEU A 96 -7.55 -2.11 -4.59
N LYS A 97 -8.46 -2.63 -5.43
CA LYS A 97 -9.01 -1.89 -6.58
C LYS A 97 -9.79 -0.66 -6.15
N MET A 98 -10.51 -0.70 -5.03
CA MET A 98 -11.20 0.45 -4.46
C MET A 98 -10.20 1.54 -4.05
N PHE A 99 -9.14 1.20 -3.31
CA PHE A 99 -8.13 2.16 -2.89
C PHE A 99 -7.33 2.75 -4.05
N ILE A 100 -7.00 1.96 -5.08
CA ILE A 100 -6.35 2.48 -6.29
C ILE A 100 -7.25 3.49 -7.02
N ARG A 101 -8.57 3.26 -7.04
CA ARG A 101 -9.53 4.24 -7.56
C ARG A 101 -9.65 5.49 -6.71
N GLY A 102 -9.11 5.50 -5.49
CA GLY A 102 -9.21 6.60 -4.53
C GLY A 102 -10.48 6.54 -3.70
N VAL A 103 -10.42 7.09 -2.49
CA VAL A 103 -11.53 7.19 -1.54
C VAL A 103 -11.56 8.60 -0.93
N GLU A 104 -12.75 9.13 -0.67
CA GLU A 104 -12.94 10.52 -0.20
C GLU A 104 -12.26 10.83 1.15
N TRP A 105 -12.06 9.82 1.97
CA TRP A 105 -11.48 9.93 3.30
C TRP A 105 -9.96 9.75 3.30
N ASP A 106 -9.31 9.68 2.14
CA ASP A 106 -7.85 9.61 1.98
C ASP A 106 -7.30 10.89 1.33
N PRO A 107 -7.30 12.04 2.04
CA PRO A 107 -7.05 13.37 1.47
C PRO A 107 -5.64 13.55 0.88
N HIS A 108 -4.72 12.65 1.22
CA HIS A 108 -3.32 12.67 0.79
C HIS A 108 -2.97 11.50 -0.13
N ASP A 109 -3.95 10.67 -0.50
CA ASP A 109 -3.77 9.45 -1.30
C ASP A 109 -2.78 8.44 -0.71
N ASP A 110 -2.47 8.50 0.59
CA ASP A 110 -1.48 7.61 1.20
C ASP A 110 -1.87 6.13 1.06
N ILE A 111 -3.17 5.84 1.15
CA ILE A 111 -3.70 4.48 0.96
C ILE A 111 -3.65 4.11 -0.52
N ARG A 112 -4.03 5.01 -1.42
CA ARG A 112 -3.95 4.78 -2.87
C ARG A 112 -2.52 4.49 -3.32
N LEU A 113 -1.55 5.27 -2.84
CA LEU A 113 -0.12 5.10 -3.16
C LEU A 113 0.39 3.73 -2.69
N TRP A 114 0.02 3.30 -1.49
CA TRP A 114 0.37 1.94 -1.04
C TRP A 114 -0.34 0.84 -1.81
N ALA A 115 -1.60 1.05 -2.16
CA ALA A 115 -2.36 0.11 -2.97
C ALA A 115 -1.73 -0.08 -4.36
N LEU A 116 -1.19 0.98 -4.97
CA LEU A 116 -0.42 0.89 -6.22
C LEU A 116 0.85 0.04 -6.04
N SER A 117 1.60 0.24 -4.96
CA SER A 117 2.79 -0.56 -4.66
C SER A 117 2.43 -2.05 -4.52
N ILE A 118 1.39 -2.37 -3.75
CA ILE A 118 0.91 -3.75 -3.56
C ILE A 118 0.44 -4.36 -4.89
N ALA A 119 -0.23 -3.58 -5.74
CA ALA A 119 -0.67 -4.05 -7.05
C ALA A 119 0.51 -4.40 -7.97
N GLY A 120 1.59 -3.61 -7.96
CA GLY A 120 2.80 -3.90 -8.72
C GLY A 120 3.41 -5.25 -8.34
N ASP A 121 3.59 -5.48 -7.04
CA ASP A 121 4.10 -6.75 -6.50
C ASP A 121 3.17 -7.93 -6.81
N PHE A 122 1.86 -7.74 -6.66
CA PHE A 122 0.89 -8.79 -6.97
C PHE A 122 0.88 -9.17 -8.47
N LEU A 123 0.83 -8.17 -9.35
CA LEU A 123 0.78 -8.34 -10.81
C LEU A 123 2.07 -8.88 -11.42
N LYS A 124 3.17 -8.87 -10.67
CA LYS A 124 4.45 -9.50 -11.07
C LYS A 124 4.31 -11.02 -11.18
N GLU A 125 3.52 -11.62 -10.30
CA GLU A 125 3.39 -13.10 -10.17
C GLU A 125 1.98 -13.60 -10.49
N ASN A 126 1.01 -12.70 -10.57
CA ASN A 126 -0.40 -13.03 -10.82
C ASN A 126 -0.92 -12.31 -12.07
N ASP A 127 -1.91 -12.92 -12.70
CA ASP A 127 -2.69 -12.29 -13.76
C ASP A 127 -4.04 -11.81 -13.22
N ASP A 128 -4.25 -10.50 -13.26
CA ASP A 128 -5.54 -9.85 -13.00
C ASP A 128 -5.69 -8.71 -14.01
N PRO A 129 -6.35 -8.95 -15.16
CA PRO A 129 -6.49 -7.96 -16.22
C PRO A 129 -7.21 -6.68 -15.77
N GLU A 130 -8.16 -6.79 -14.83
CA GLU A 130 -8.88 -5.62 -14.31
C GLU A 130 -7.95 -4.74 -13.45
N LEU A 131 -7.15 -5.35 -12.58
CA LEU A 131 -6.16 -4.64 -11.77
C LEU A 131 -5.08 -4.02 -12.65
N LEU A 132 -4.58 -4.76 -13.65
CA LEU A 132 -3.58 -4.25 -14.58
C LEU A 132 -4.12 -3.06 -15.40
N GLN A 133 -5.35 -3.16 -15.90
CA GLN A 133 -6.01 -2.06 -16.60
C GLN A 133 -6.17 -0.86 -15.67
N LEU A 134 -6.56 -1.07 -14.42
CA LEU A 134 -6.73 0.00 -13.45
C LEU A 134 -5.42 0.75 -13.16
N VAL A 135 -4.30 0.04 -12.97
CA VAL A 135 -2.99 0.67 -12.78
C VAL A 135 -2.55 1.45 -14.05
N LEU A 136 -2.82 0.91 -15.24
CA LEU A 136 -2.61 1.63 -16.50
C LEU A 136 -3.46 2.90 -16.59
N ASP A 137 -4.73 2.85 -16.19
CA ASP A 137 -5.62 4.00 -16.19
C ASP A 137 -5.14 5.09 -15.22
N VAL A 138 -4.59 4.73 -14.06
CA VAL A 138 -3.95 5.69 -13.14
C VAL A 138 -2.77 6.39 -13.81
N PHE A 139 -1.97 5.69 -14.61
CA PHE A 139 -0.85 6.31 -15.31
C PHE A 139 -1.29 7.18 -16.51
N GLU A 140 -2.24 6.71 -17.31
CA GLU A 140 -2.60 7.30 -18.61
C GLU A 140 -3.76 8.28 -18.56
N ASN A 141 -4.67 8.11 -17.60
CA ASN A 141 -5.99 8.76 -17.58
C ASN A 141 -6.41 9.14 -16.16
N LEU A 142 -5.46 9.57 -15.31
CA LEU A 142 -5.73 9.87 -13.90
C LEU A 142 -6.88 10.88 -13.73
N GLU A 143 -6.99 11.87 -14.63
CA GLU A 143 -8.06 12.86 -14.59
C GLU A 143 -9.46 12.29 -14.84
N LYS A 144 -9.58 11.09 -15.41
CA LYS A 144 -10.85 10.39 -15.65
C LYS A 144 -11.23 9.46 -14.51
N LEU A 145 -10.29 9.11 -13.65
CA LEU A 145 -10.59 8.46 -12.39
C LEU A 145 -11.21 9.54 -11.49
N ASN A 146 -12.29 9.21 -10.79
CA ASN A 146 -13.00 10.11 -9.89
C ASN A 146 -12.05 10.54 -8.74
N SER A 147 -11.18 11.49 -9.02
CA SER A 147 -10.33 12.09 -8.02
C SER A 147 -11.22 12.93 -7.14
N PHE A 148 -11.45 12.45 -5.92
CA PHE A 148 -12.25 13.15 -4.92
C PHE A 148 -11.56 14.43 -4.41
N HIS A 149 -10.30 14.63 -4.81
CA HIS A 149 -9.48 15.76 -4.39
C HIS A 149 -8.94 16.53 -5.60
N GLU A 150 -8.97 17.86 -5.49
CA GLU A 150 -8.21 18.74 -6.39
C GLU A 150 -6.72 18.58 -6.05
N HIS A 151 -6.02 17.80 -6.85
CA HIS A 151 -4.58 17.64 -6.69
C HIS A 151 -3.84 18.83 -7.30
N SER A 152 -2.80 19.28 -6.61
CA SER A 152 -1.76 20.06 -7.29
C SER A 152 -1.19 19.23 -8.46
N THR A 153 -0.67 19.92 -9.48
CA THR A 153 0.03 19.23 -10.58
C THR A 153 1.09 18.27 -10.05
N TYR A 154 1.82 18.66 -9.00
CA TYR A 154 2.79 17.83 -8.31
C TYR A 154 2.19 16.51 -7.81
N ALA A 155 1.15 16.57 -6.98
CA ALA A 155 0.52 15.37 -6.42
C ALA A 155 -0.01 14.42 -7.51
N ARG A 156 -0.57 14.98 -8.59
CA ARG A 156 -1.02 14.18 -9.75
C ARG A 156 0.14 13.44 -10.42
N GLU A 157 1.25 14.11 -10.70
CA GLU A 157 2.39 13.48 -11.37
C GLU A 157 3.09 12.47 -10.45
N PHE A 158 3.08 12.70 -9.13
CA PHE A 158 3.55 11.73 -8.16
C PHE A 158 2.72 10.44 -8.16
N ILE A 159 1.39 10.53 -8.15
CA ILE A 159 0.53 9.33 -8.27
C ILE A 159 0.79 8.58 -9.59
N ARG A 160 0.96 9.31 -10.70
CA ARG A 160 1.31 8.71 -11.99
C ARG A 160 2.68 8.03 -11.94
N SER A 161 3.69 8.62 -11.29
CA SER A 161 5.01 8.00 -11.14
C SER A 161 4.93 6.68 -10.35
N CYS A 162 4.13 6.63 -9.28
CA CYS A 162 3.85 5.41 -8.52
C CYS A 162 3.15 4.34 -9.36
N ALA A 163 2.18 4.71 -10.19
CA ALA A 163 1.52 3.77 -11.11
C ALA A 163 2.50 3.23 -12.16
N PHE A 164 3.37 4.08 -12.72
CA PHE A 164 4.42 3.62 -13.65
C PHE A 164 5.36 2.62 -12.98
N ASN A 165 5.77 2.88 -11.74
CA ASN A 165 6.60 1.96 -10.96
C ASN A 165 5.91 0.61 -10.72
N ALA A 166 4.63 0.63 -10.36
CA ALA A 166 3.84 -0.59 -10.21
C ALA A 166 3.81 -1.41 -11.52
N LEU A 167 3.61 -0.77 -12.68
CA LEU A 167 3.66 -1.44 -13.99
C LEU A 167 5.04 -1.99 -14.33
N ALA A 168 6.10 -1.27 -13.94
CA ALA A 168 7.47 -1.68 -14.18
C ALA A 168 7.84 -2.92 -13.36
N ILE A 169 7.47 -2.95 -12.07
CA ILE A 169 7.60 -4.12 -11.18
C ILE A 169 6.79 -5.29 -11.73
N ALA A 170 5.53 -5.05 -12.12
CA ALA A 170 4.67 -6.07 -12.74
C ALA A 170 5.24 -6.63 -14.05
N SER A 171 6.12 -5.88 -14.72
CA SER A 171 6.84 -6.29 -15.94
C SER A 171 8.16 -7.00 -15.66
N GLY A 172 8.47 -7.28 -14.38
CA GLY A 172 9.66 -7.98 -13.92
C GLY A 172 10.91 -7.11 -13.76
N LYS A 173 10.79 -5.78 -13.82
CA LYS A 173 11.92 -4.89 -13.52
C LYS A 173 12.19 -4.89 -12.01
N LYS A 174 13.46 -4.77 -11.63
CA LYS A 174 13.83 -4.57 -10.23
C LYS A 174 13.75 -3.09 -9.90
N TYR A 175 13.46 -2.75 -8.64
CA TYR A 175 13.49 -1.37 -8.14
C TYR A 175 14.79 -0.63 -8.50
N GLN A 176 15.93 -1.32 -8.44
CA GLN A 176 17.26 -0.74 -8.75
C GLN A 176 17.44 -0.39 -10.23
N ASP A 177 16.63 -0.99 -11.11
CA ASP A 177 16.67 -0.77 -12.56
C ASP A 177 15.65 0.30 -12.99
N LEU A 178 14.87 0.82 -12.04
CA LEU A 178 13.99 1.97 -12.23
C LEU A 178 14.81 3.21 -11.89
N THR A 179 14.65 4.26 -12.70
CA THR A 179 15.04 5.61 -12.27
C THR A 179 14.35 5.92 -10.94
N ASP A 180 14.96 6.75 -10.09
CA ASP A 180 14.36 7.08 -8.79
C ASP A 180 12.91 7.57 -8.97
N THR A 181 12.03 7.36 -8.00
CA THR A 181 10.64 7.88 -8.06
C THR A 181 10.64 9.38 -8.37
N ASP A 182 11.60 10.09 -7.79
CA ASP A 182 11.82 11.53 -8.00
C ASP A 182 12.22 11.81 -9.45
N ASP A 183 12.98 10.93 -10.10
CA ASP A 183 13.36 11.07 -11.51
C ASP A 183 12.16 10.85 -12.45
N ILE A 184 11.31 9.85 -12.15
CA ILE A 184 10.09 9.58 -12.95
C ILE A 184 9.10 10.73 -12.81
N GLU A 185 8.85 11.17 -11.58
CA GLU A 185 8.01 12.31 -11.29
C GLU A 185 8.52 13.57 -12.01
N ASN A 186 9.82 13.87 -11.91
CA ASN A 186 10.43 15.00 -12.61
C ASN A 186 10.30 14.89 -14.13
N CYS A 187 10.45 13.69 -14.71
CA CYS A 187 10.20 13.49 -16.14
C CYS A 187 8.75 13.82 -16.51
N LEU A 188 7.78 13.37 -15.71
CA LEU A 188 6.36 13.64 -15.93
C LEU A 188 6.03 15.14 -15.79
N LEU A 189 6.54 15.80 -14.74
CA LEU A 189 6.37 17.23 -14.49
C LEU A 189 6.91 18.09 -15.63
N ASN A 190 8.03 17.70 -16.21
CA ASN A 190 8.67 18.42 -17.31
C ASN A 190 8.16 17.99 -18.70
N GLY A 191 7.20 17.07 -18.77
CA GLY A 191 6.65 16.55 -20.03
C GLY A 191 7.64 15.67 -20.83
N GLN A 192 8.69 15.18 -20.19
CA GLN A 192 9.78 14.39 -20.77
C GLN A 192 9.47 12.89 -20.75
N MET A 193 8.29 12.49 -21.22
CA MET A 193 7.84 11.09 -21.21
C MET A 193 8.76 10.17 -22.03
N GLU A 194 9.49 10.70 -23.01
CA GLU A 194 10.46 9.98 -23.82
C GLU A 194 11.67 9.45 -23.04
N LEU A 195 11.93 10.00 -21.85
CA LEU A 195 13.00 9.53 -20.96
C LEU A 195 12.58 8.31 -20.15
N LEU A 196 11.28 8.01 -20.07
CA LEU A 196 10.77 6.81 -19.41
C LEU A 196 10.95 5.58 -20.30
N ASP A 197 11.14 4.42 -19.68
CA ASP A 197 11.15 3.16 -20.43
C ASP A 197 9.73 2.77 -20.88
N LEU A 198 9.33 3.27 -22.06
CA LEU A 198 8.03 3.01 -22.66
C LEU A 198 7.77 1.52 -22.99
N SER A 199 8.80 0.66 -22.94
CA SER A 199 8.60 -0.78 -23.07
C SER A 199 7.75 -1.36 -21.93
N VAL A 200 7.72 -0.71 -20.77
CA VAL A 200 6.84 -1.06 -19.63
C VAL A 200 5.38 -0.98 -20.05
N LEU A 201 4.95 0.15 -20.61
CA LEU A 201 3.57 0.36 -21.06
C LEU A 201 3.20 -0.60 -22.19
N LYS A 202 4.14 -0.83 -23.13
CA LYS A 202 3.95 -1.80 -24.21
C LYS A 202 3.69 -3.21 -23.68
N LYS A 203 4.48 -3.67 -22.70
CA LYS A 203 4.30 -4.98 -22.08
C LYS A 203 2.98 -5.08 -21.33
N ALA A 204 2.61 -4.06 -20.56
CA ALA A 204 1.34 -4.03 -19.84
C ALA A 204 0.14 -4.14 -20.80
N ARG A 205 0.13 -3.36 -21.89
CA ARG A 205 -0.93 -3.44 -22.92
C ARG A 205 -0.94 -4.79 -23.66
N GLN A 206 0.23 -5.39 -23.90
CA GLN A 206 0.32 -6.73 -24.49
C GLN A 206 -0.27 -7.80 -23.58
N ARG A 207 0.00 -7.74 -22.26
CA ARG A 207 -0.60 -8.64 -21.27
C ARG A 207 -2.14 -8.57 -21.31
N LEU A 208 -2.71 -7.37 -21.40
CA LEU A 208 -4.17 -7.20 -21.52
C LEU A 208 -4.77 -7.78 -22.80
N GLN A 209 -4.01 -7.84 -23.89
CA GLN A 209 -4.46 -8.38 -25.18
C GLN A 209 -4.36 -9.91 -25.26
N GLN A 210 -3.51 -10.52 -24.42
CA GLN A 210 -3.42 -11.96 -24.28
C GLN A 210 -4.64 -12.46 -23.52
N LYS A 211 -5.75 -12.64 -24.24
CA LYS A 211 -6.94 -13.32 -23.70
C LYS A 211 -6.54 -14.73 -23.25
N PHE A 212 -6.75 -15.04 -21.98
CA PHE A 212 -6.81 -16.40 -21.46
C PHE A 212 -8.14 -17.05 -21.84
#